data_AF-D3SPJ7-F1
#
_entry.id   AF-D3SPJ7-F1
#
_cell.length_a   1.000
_cell.length_b   1.000
_cell.length_c   1.000
_cell.angle_alpha   90.00
_cell.angle_beta   90.00
_cell.angle_gamma   90.00
#
_symmetry.space_group_name_H-M   'P 1'
#
loop_
_entity.id
_entity.type
_entity.pdbx_description
1 polymer ?
#
loop_
_entity_poly.entity_id
_entity_poly.type
_entity_poly.pdbx_seq_one_letter_code
_entity_poly.pdbx_strand_id
1 'polypeptide(L)'
;MKLQAVDRDRERLLELFRVWEEVSYTLHEGHHNHCRILYAHVDDESFDRLLHIFPSREEAMGAFLSYAQELGWEEFPTTFVVYDVEWDGNSLLAGIKTKEGVEFYTQTQLENMVRKMAVHHRVVVYSSDVLTYIKDIYPEVDSKSYVIARIIAKMTGSAPDLEQIARLHRVSVGTLEERLNFIEELVGNVVRLPQGELQLPSISLPLGCLED
;
A
#
# COMPACT_ATOMS: atom_id res chain seq x y z
N MET A 1 7.82 2.20 -16.78
CA MET A 1 7.43 1.69 -15.44
C MET A 1 8.48 1.99 -14.36
N LYS A 2 8.10 2.05 -13.09
CA LYS A 2 9.02 2.22 -11.94
C LYS A 2 8.75 1.15 -10.88
N LEU A 3 9.81 0.49 -10.41
CA LEU A 3 9.75 -0.52 -9.36
C LEU A 3 10.64 -0.14 -8.19
N GLN A 4 10.34 -0.71 -7.02
CA GLN A 4 11.16 -0.61 -5.83
C GLN A 4 11.19 -1.94 -5.06
N ALA A 5 12.28 -2.24 -4.37
CA ALA A 5 12.40 -3.41 -3.53
C ALA A 5 13.32 -3.14 -2.34
N VAL A 6 13.07 -3.81 -1.21
CA VAL A 6 14.03 -3.80 -0.09
C VAL A 6 15.22 -4.69 -0.46
N ASP A 7 16.43 -4.13 -0.40
CA ASP A 7 17.68 -4.82 -0.77
C ASP A 7 18.13 -5.81 0.33
N ARG A 8 17.35 -6.87 0.53
CA ARG A 8 17.69 -7.98 1.46
C ARG A 8 18.43 -9.11 0.77
N ASP A 9 18.07 -9.41 -0.48
CA ASP A 9 18.66 -10.44 -1.32
C ASP A 9 18.82 -9.92 -2.74
N ARG A 10 19.94 -9.22 -2.96
CA ARG A 10 20.21 -8.55 -4.22
C ARG A 10 20.31 -9.50 -5.40
N GLU A 11 20.88 -10.68 -5.20
CA GLU A 11 21.06 -11.64 -6.29
C GLU A 11 19.71 -12.12 -6.81
N ARG A 12 18.78 -12.42 -5.88
CA ARG A 12 17.40 -12.75 -6.23
C ARG A 12 16.69 -11.60 -6.93
N LEU A 13 16.83 -10.36 -6.45
CA LEU A 13 16.19 -9.19 -7.07
C LEU A 13 16.70 -8.94 -8.50
N LEU A 14 17.99 -9.18 -8.76
CA LEU A 14 18.59 -9.01 -10.08
C LEU A 14 18.28 -10.18 -11.03
N GLU A 15 17.75 -11.30 -10.54
CA GLU A 15 17.29 -12.42 -11.38
C GLU A 15 16.22 -11.97 -12.38
N LEU A 16 15.34 -11.04 -11.97
CA LEU A 16 14.32 -10.42 -12.82
C LEU A 16 14.91 -9.97 -14.16
N PHE A 17 15.99 -9.20 -14.12
CA PHE A 17 16.61 -8.62 -15.30
C PHE A 17 17.57 -9.57 -16.03
N ARG A 18 17.93 -10.70 -15.42
CA ARG A 18 18.65 -11.79 -16.08
C ARG A 18 17.71 -12.67 -16.91
N VAL A 19 16.48 -12.87 -16.45
CA VAL A 19 15.48 -13.63 -17.19
C VAL A 19 14.86 -12.80 -18.31
N TRP A 20 14.69 -11.50 -18.09
CA TRP A 20 14.10 -10.56 -19.05
C TRP A 20 15.17 -9.70 -19.73
N GLU A 21 16.11 -10.33 -20.42
CA GLU A 21 17.31 -9.69 -21.00
C GLU A 21 16.97 -8.62 -22.07
N GLU A 22 15.83 -8.74 -22.74
CA GLU A 22 15.39 -7.81 -23.79
C GLU A 22 14.86 -6.49 -23.22
N VAL A 23 14.48 -6.49 -21.94
CA VAL A 23 13.89 -5.35 -21.23
C VAL A 23 14.98 -4.40 -20.77
N SER A 24 14.86 -3.14 -21.17
CA SER A 24 15.84 -2.10 -20.83
C SER A 24 15.50 -1.46 -19.49
N TYR A 25 16.50 -1.33 -18.61
CA TYR A 25 16.30 -0.81 -17.26
C TYR A 25 17.49 0.01 -16.75
N THR A 26 17.22 0.90 -15.78
CA THR A 26 18.26 1.54 -14.95
C THR A 26 18.00 1.23 -13.47
N LEU A 27 19.09 1.00 -12.73
CA LEU A 27 19.04 0.77 -11.29
C LEU A 27 19.63 1.95 -10.53
N HIS A 28 18.94 2.31 -9.45
CA HIS A 28 19.39 3.28 -8.48
C HIS A 28 19.26 2.68 -7.09
N GLU A 29 20.19 3.04 -6.22
CA GLU A 29 20.12 2.67 -4.81
C GLU A 29 19.66 3.87 -3.99
N GLY A 30 18.84 3.62 -2.98
CA GLY A 30 18.49 4.60 -1.98
C GLY A 30 18.51 3.99 -0.58
N HIS A 31 18.46 4.88 0.41
CA HIS A 31 18.44 4.51 1.81
C HIS A 31 17.37 5.31 2.52
N HIS A 32 16.61 4.63 3.38
CA HIS A 32 15.66 5.26 4.31
C HIS A 32 15.88 4.68 5.70
N ASN A 33 16.44 5.49 6.62
CA ASN A 33 16.94 5.03 7.92
C ASN A 33 17.87 3.82 7.75
N HIS A 34 17.50 2.66 8.31
CA HIS A 34 18.24 1.41 8.19
C HIS A 34 17.80 0.53 7.01
N CYS A 35 16.82 0.97 6.21
CA CYS A 35 16.33 0.24 5.05
C CYS A 35 17.12 0.63 3.79
N ARG A 36 17.75 -0.34 3.14
CA ARG A 36 18.35 -0.17 1.80
C ARG A 36 17.32 -0.55 0.74
N ILE A 37 17.19 0.28 -0.28
CA ILE A 37 16.14 0.16 -1.30
C ILE A 37 16.80 0.17 -2.68
N LEU A 38 16.40 -0.77 -3.52
CA LEU A 38 16.70 -0.73 -4.96
C LEU A 38 15.51 -0.12 -5.68
N TYR A 39 15.78 0.81 -6.58
CA TYR A 39 14.82 1.39 -7.50
C TYR A 39 15.19 0.98 -8.92
N ALA A 40 14.21 0.45 -9.65
CA ALA A 40 14.36 0.18 -11.06
C ALA A 40 13.46 1.09 -11.88
N HIS A 41 14.02 1.74 -12.89
CA HIS A 41 13.24 2.33 -13.96
C HIS A 41 13.30 1.41 -15.16
N VAL A 42 12.14 0.94 -15.61
CA VAL A 42 12.01 0.04 -16.76
C VAL A 42 11.40 0.82 -17.91
N ASP A 43 12.01 0.74 -19.08
CA ASP A 43 11.50 1.37 -20.30
C ASP A 43 10.36 0.54 -20.90
N ASP A 44 9.16 1.12 -20.95
CA ASP A 44 7.97 0.42 -21.42
C ASP A 44 8.06 0.08 -22.92
N GLU A 45 8.80 0.86 -23.71
CA GLU A 45 9.00 0.59 -25.14
C GLU A 45 9.86 -0.66 -25.38
N SER A 46 10.69 -1.05 -24.41
CA SER A 46 11.54 -2.24 -24.55
C SER A 46 10.74 -3.56 -24.60
N PHE A 47 9.51 -3.57 -24.10
CA PHE A 47 8.60 -4.72 -24.20
C PHE A 47 8.13 -5.01 -25.62
N ASP A 48 8.25 -4.06 -26.56
CA ASP A 48 7.90 -4.30 -27.97
C ASP A 48 8.76 -5.39 -28.62
N ARG A 49 9.96 -5.62 -28.07
CA ARG A 49 10.86 -6.69 -28.51
C ARG A 49 10.30 -8.08 -28.22
N LEU A 50 9.35 -8.19 -27.29
CA LEU A 50 8.76 -9.44 -26.82
C LEU A 50 7.42 -9.77 -27.48
N LEU A 51 6.95 -8.96 -28.43
CA LEU A 51 5.67 -9.18 -29.15
C LEU A 51 5.66 -10.41 -30.06
N HIS A 52 6.82 -11.08 -30.22
CA HIS A 52 6.90 -12.37 -30.89
C HIS A 52 6.56 -13.55 -29.95
N ILE A 53 6.55 -13.31 -28.63
CA ILE A 53 6.19 -14.27 -27.58
C ILE A 53 4.82 -13.91 -27.00
N PHE A 54 4.58 -12.62 -26.73
CA PHE A 54 3.36 -12.12 -26.11
C PHE A 54 2.40 -11.51 -27.14
N PRO A 55 1.09 -11.73 -27.01
CA PRO A 55 0.06 -11.13 -27.86
C PRO A 55 0.02 -9.60 -27.86
N SER A 56 0.42 -8.95 -26.77
CA SER A 56 0.52 -7.49 -26.68
C SER A 56 1.59 -7.03 -25.68
N ARG A 57 1.89 -5.72 -25.71
CA ARG A 57 2.83 -5.09 -24.77
C ARG A 57 2.31 -5.18 -23.34
N GLU A 58 1.01 -4.94 -23.16
CA GLU A 58 0.34 -4.99 -21.86
C GLU A 58 0.44 -6.38 -21.24
N GLU A 59 0.31 -7.44 -22.04
CA GLU A 59 0.45 -8.81 -21.56
C GLU A 59 1.90 -9.11 -21.14
N ALA A 60 2.89 -8.68 -21.93
CA ALA A 60 4.30 -8.80 -21.57
C ALA A 60 4.64 -8.05 -20.27
N MET A 61 4.15 -6.81 -20.12
CA MET A 61 4.32 -6.00 -18.92
C MET A 61 3.65 -6.64 -17.71
N GLY A 62 2.44 -7.21 -17.87
CA GLY A 62 1.72 -7.90 -16.80
C GLY A 62 2.43 -9.16 -16.33
N ALA A 63 2.98 -9.95 -17.25
CA ALA A 63 3.79 -11.13 -16.94
C ALA A 63 5.09 -10.74 -16.22
N PHE A 64 5.77 -9.69 -16.69
CA PHE A 64 6.97 -9.16 -16.05
C PHE A 64 6.68 -8.67 -14.62
N LEU A 65 5.60 -7.91 -14.42
CA LEU A 65 5.19 -7.41 -13.11
C LEU A 65 4.88 -8.54 -12.13
N SER A 66 4.18 -9.57 -12.60
CA SER A 66 3.87 -10.76 -11.79
C SER A 66 5.15 -11.43 -11.30
N TYR A 67 6.13 -11.65 -12.18
CA TYR A 67 7.41 -12.24 -11.80
C TYR A 67 8.25 -11.31 -10.91
N ALA A 68 8.22 -10.00 -11.16
CA ALA A 68 8.87 -9.01 -10.33
C ALA A 68 8.34 -9.08 -8.88
N GLN A 69 7.02 -9.18 -8.71
CA GLN A 69 6.37 -9.32 -7.40
C GLN A 69 6.81 -10.59 -6.66
N GLU A 70 6.93 -11.72 -7.35
CA GLU A 70 7.43 -12.98 -6.76
C GLU A 70 8.88 -12.87 -6.25
N LEU A 71 9.68 -12.01 -6.89
CA LEU A 71 11.05 -11.71 -6.47
C LEU A 71 11.14 -10.63 -5.39
N GLY A 72 10.01 -10.02 -5.01
CA GLY A 72 9.94 -8.99 -3.97
C GLY A 72 10.02 -7.55 -4.47
N TRP A 73 9.87 -7.34 -5.78
CA TRP A 73 9.68 -6.00 -6.34
C TRP A 73 8.23 -5.54 -6.19
N GLU A 74 8.08 -4.27 -5.87
CA GLU A 74 6.81 -3.57 -5.83
C GLU A 74 6.79 -2.54 -6.95
N GLU A 75 5.65 -2.34 -7.61
CA GLU A 75 5.48 -1.15 -8.42
C GLU A 75 5.53 0.09 -7.53
N PHE A 76 6.20 1.15 -7.99
CA PHE A 76 6.30 2.38 -7.21
C PHE A 76 4.90 2.98 -6.99
N PRO A 77 4.43 3.08 -5.73
CA PRO A 77 3.06 3.43 -5.45
C PRO A 77 2.77 4.90 -5.79
N THR A 78 1.78 5.10 -6.66
CA THR A 78 1.32 6.44 -7.08
C THR A 78 -0.11 6.75 -6.65
N THR A 79 -0.82 5.74 -6.16
CA THR A 79 -2.22 5.80 -5.75
C THR A 79 -2.40 5.03 -4.45
N PHE A 80 -3.34 5.50 -3.63
CA PHE A 80 -3.75 4.80 -2.42
C PHE A 80 -5.25 4.98 -2.22
N VAL A 81 -5.81 4.10 -1.41
CA VAL A 81 -7.19 4.18 -0.89
C VAL A 81 -7.15 4.03 0.61
N VAL A 82 -8.00 4.77 1.30
CA VAL A 82 -8.21 4.59 2.73
C VAL A 82 -9.37 3.65 2.95
N TYR A 83 -9.22 2.72 3.87
CA TYR A 83 -10.25 1.72 4.20
C TYR A 83 -10.50 1.66 5.70
N ASP A 84 -11.77 1.56 6.06
CA ASP A 84 -12.23 1.35 7.43
C ASP A 84 -13.60 0.67 7.43
N VAL A 85 -14.02 0.14 8.57
CA VAL A 85 -15.30 -0.53 8.76
C VAL A 85 -15.96 -0.13 10.07
N GLU A 86 -17.28 -0.26 10.13
CA GLU A 86 -18.03 -0.24 11.39
C GLU A 86 -19.15 -1.26 11.39
N TRP A 87 -19.58 -1.59 12.60
CA TRP A 87 -20.80 -2.33 12.83
C TRP A 87 -21.98 -1.37 12.90
N ASP A 88 -22.92 -1.55 11.97
CA ASP A 88 -24.24 -0.94 12.02
C ASP A 88 -25.27 -2.00 12.47
N GLY A 89 -25.48 -2.08 13.78
CA GLY A 89 -26.27 -3.13 14.42
C GLY A 89 -25.66 -4.52 14.20
N ASN A 90 -26.32 -5.33 13.36
CA ASN A 90 -25.87 -6.69 13.01
C ASN A 90 -25.18 -6.78 11.64
N SER A 91 -25.01 -5.65 10.95
CA SER A 91 -24.44 -5.60 9.61
C SER A 91 -23.08 -4.89 9.64
N LEU A 92 -22.13 -5.41 8.86
CA LEU A 92 -20.87 -4.72 8.63
C LEU A 92 -21.06 -3.68 7.52
N LEU A 93 -20.77 -2.41 7.84
CA LEU A 93 -20.67 -1.32 6.89
C LEU A 93 -19.19 -1.04 6.64
N ALA A 94 -18.78 -1.16 5.39
CA ALA A 94 -17.41 -0.89 4.95
C ALA A 94 -17.35 0.42 4.17
N GLY A 95 -16.27 1.16 4.34
CA GLY A 95 -16.08 2.44 3.68
C GLY A 95 -14.70 2.53 3.05
N ILE A 96 -14.64 3.09 1.86
CA ILE A 96 -13.38 3.44 1.21
C ILE A 96 -13.38 4.92 0.87
N LYS A 97 -12.19 5.53 0.93
CA LYS A 97 -11.96 6.87 0.43
C LYS A 97 -10.88 6.86 -0.64
N THR A 98 -11.24 7.38 -1.80
CA THR A 98 -10.34 7.61 -2.94
C THR A 98 -10.31 9.11 -3.26
N LYS A 99 -9.53 9.49 -4.28
CA LYS A 99 -9.53 10.87 -4.80
C LYS A 99 -10.90 11.33 -5.33
N GLU A 100 -11.78 10.39 -5.67
CA GLU A 100 -13.12 10.67 -6.21
C GLU A 100 -14.15 10.95 -5.09
N GLY A 101 -13.85 10.53 -3.86
CA GLY A 101 -14.71 10.73 -2.69
C GLY A 101 -14.77 9.52 -1.77
N VAL A 102 -15.74 9.55 -0.87
CA VAL A 102 -16.05 8.45 0.06
C VAL A 102 -17.20 7.62 -0.51
N GLU A 103 -17.04 6.31 -0.45
CA GLU A 103 -18.06 5.35 -0.86
C GLU A 103 -18.27 4.28 0.23
N PHE A 104 -19.52 3.88 0.41
CA PHE A 104 -19.93 2.90 1.43
C PHE A 104 -20.49 1.64 0.79
N TYR A 105 -20.18 0.51 1.42
CA TYR A 105 -20.49 -0.83 0.94
C TYR A 105 -21.07 -1.66 2.07
N THR A 106 -22.18 -2.32 1.78
CA THR A 106 -22.74 -3.34 2.66
C THR A 106 -22.10 -4.69 2.38
N GLN A 107 -22.35 -5.68 3.23
CA GLN A 107 -21.80 -7.04 3.09
C GLN A 107 -22.02 -7.66 1.69
N THR A 108 -23.14 -7.37 1.03
CA THR A 108 -23.46 -7.90 -0.31
C THR A 108 -22.66 -7.23 -1.44
N GLN A 109 -21.95 -6.13 -1.16
CA GLN A 109 -21.21 -5.33 -2.12
C GLN A 109 -19.69 -5.35 -1.89
N LEU A 110 -19.21 -6.19 -0.96
CA LEU A 110 -17.79 -6.28 -0.61
C LEU A 110 -16.91 -6.64 -1.82
N GLU A 111 -17.38 -7.49 -2.72
CA GLU A 111 -16.61 -7.83 -3.92
C GLU A 111 -16.36 -6.61 -4.82
N ASN A 112 -17.36 -5.73 -4.97
CA ASN A 112 -17.22 -4.50 -5.75
C ASN A 112 -16.24 -3.54 -5.07
N MET A 113 -16.31 -3.42 -3.74
CA MET A 113 -15.37 -2.63 -2.96
C MET A 113 -13.94 -3.13 -3.15
N VAL A 114 -13.71 -4.43 -3.04
CA VAL A 114 -12.36 -4.99 -3.15
C VAL A 114 -11.81 -4.85 -4.57
N ARG A 115 -12.63 -5.05 -5.61
CA ARG A 115 -12.20 -4.76 -6.99
C ARG A 115 -11.75 -3.32 -7.16
N LYS A 116 -12.42 -2.36 -6.51
CA LYS A 116 -11.99 -0.94 -6.50
C LYS A 116 -10.72 -0.72 -5.68
N MET A 117 -10.51 -1.44 -4.59
CA MET A 117 -9.28 -1.33 -3.80
C MET A 117 -8.07 -1.94 -4.54
N ALA A 118 -8.26 -3.05 -5.25
CA ALA A 118 -7.19 -3.82 -5.89
C ALA A 118 -6.39 -3.01 -6.93
N VAL A 119 -7.04 -2.07 -7.62
CA VAL A 119 -6.41 -1.19 -8.63
C VAL A 119 -5.52 -0.09 -8.01
N HIS A 120 -5.47 0.01 -6.68
CA HIS A 120 -4.62 0.96 -5.97
C HIS A 120 -3.37 0.27 -5.45
N HIS A 121 -2.25 1.00 -5.48
CA HIS A 121 -0.95 0.46 -5.07
C HIS A 121 -0.83 0.27 -3.56
N ARG A 122 -1.61 1.02 -2.78
CA ARG A 122 -1.63 1.00 -1.32
C ARG A 122 -3.05 1.02 -0.78
N VAL A 123 -3.26 0.28 0.29
CA VAL A 123 -4.48 0.35 1.10
C VAL A 123 -4.09 0.87 2.48
N VAL A 124 -4.48 2.10 2.78
CA VAL A 124 -4.22 2.74 4.07
C VAL A 124 -5.31 2.35 5.05
N VAL A 125 -4.91 1.81 6.19
CA VAL A 125 -5.81 1.51 7.30
C VAL A 125 -5.19 2.02 8.60
N TYR A 126 -6.03 2.32 9.58
CA TYR A 126 -5.51 2.64 10.90
C TYR A 126 -4.98 1.40 11.63
N SER A 127 -5.85 0.41 11.85
CA SER A 127 -5.55 -0.86 12.49
C SER A 127 -5.65 -2.01 11.49
N SER A 128 -4.85 -3.07 11.68
CA SER A 128 -4.99 -4.32 10.92
C SER A 128 -6.31 -5.05 11.19
N ASP A 129 -6.99 -4.74 12.30
CA ASP A 129 -8.22 -5.44 12.69
C ASP A 129 -9.32 -5.29 11.64
N VAL A 130 -9.38 -4.14 10.97
CA VAL A 130 -10.38 -3.85 9.92
C VAL A 130 -10.17 -4.72 8.68
N LEU A 131 -8.95 -5.19 8.43
CA LEU A 131 -8.62 -6.08 7.30
C LEU A 131 -9.08 -7.52 7.55
N THR A 132 -9.33 -7.92 8.80
CA THR A 132 -9.73 -9.30 9.15
C THR A 132 -10.94 -9.79 8.36
N TYR A 133 -11.84 -8.87 7.97
CA TYR A 133 -13.06 -9.20 7.24
C TYR A 133 -12.83 -9.51 5.76
N ILE A 134 -11.69 -9.11 5.19
CA ILE A 134 -11.42 -9.22 3.76
C ILE A 134 -10.11 -9.96 3.43
N LYS A 135 -9.14 -10.00 4.35
CA LYS A 135 -7.78 -10.53 4.08
C LYS A 135 -7.76 -12.00 3.70
N ASP A 136 -8.63 -12.83 4.29
CA ASP A 136 -8.67 -14.28 4.02
C ASP A 136 -9.23 -14.58 2.62
N ILE A 137 -10.05 -13.67 2.08
CA ILE A 137 -10.67 -13.79 0.76
C ILE A 137 -9.83 -13.07 -0.29
N TYR A 138 -9.15 -11.99 0.09
CA TYR A 138 -8.43 -11.08 -0.79
C TYR A 138 -7.03 -10.75 -0.23
N PRO A 139 -6.08 -11.70 -0.31
CA PRO A 139 -4.74 -11.53 0.24
C PRO A 139 -3.96 -10.37 -0.42
N GLU A 140 -4.31 -10.02 -1.66
CA GLU A 140 -3.73 -8.87 -2.36
C GLU A 140 -3.93 -7.55 -1.60
N VAL A 141 -5.10 -7.35 -0.97
CA VAL A 141 -5.39 -6.13 -0.20
C VAL A 141 -4.50 -6.04 1.04
N ASP A 142 -4.33 -7.17 1.73
CA ASP A 142 -3.47 -7.26 2.92
C ASP A 142 -2.00 -7.00 2.56
N SER A 143 -1.53 -7.59 1.46
CA SER A 143 -0.14 -7.45 0.98
C SER A 143 0.25 -6.01 0.60
N LYS A 144 -0.73 -5.14 0.33
CA LYS A 144 -0.52 -3.73 -0.04
C LYS A 144 -0.87 -2.77 1.11
N SER A 145 -1.08 -3.27 2.31
CA SER A 145 -1.62 -2.50 3.42
C SER A 145 -0.57 -1.62 4.13
N TYR A 146 -0.85 -0.32 4.19
CA TYR A 146 -0.13 0.65 5.01
C TYR A 146 -0.90 0.84 6.32
N VAL A 147 -0.39 0.24 7.40
CA VAL A 147 -1.09 0.18 8.69
C VAL A 147 -0.50 1.21 9.66
N ILE A 148 -1.22 2.31 9.90
CA ILE A 148 -0.73 3.46 10.67
C ILE A 148 -0.37 3.07 12.11
N ALA A 149 -1.26 2.36 12.80
CA ALA A 149 -1.04 1.96 14.20
C ALA A 149 0.22 1.10 14.35
N ARG A 150 0.45 0.14 13.43
CA ARG A 150 1.65 -0.70 13.43
C ARG A 150 2.93 0.14 13.30
N ILE A 151 2.92 1.13 12.40
CA ILE A 151 4.05 2.04 12.18
C ILE A 151 4.31 2.91 13.41
N ILE A 152 3.26 3.46 14.03
CA ILE A 152 3.38 4.23 15.28
C ILE A 152 3.98 3.36 16.37
N ALA A 153 3.39 2.17 16.61
CA ALA A 153 3.84 1.25 17.65
C ALA A 153 5.30 0.85 17.50
N LYS A 154 5.78 0.68 16.27
CA LYS A 154 7.19 0.40 15.99
C LYS A 154 8.11 1.55 16.38
N MET A 155 7.68 2.79 16.15
CA MET A 155 8.49 3.98 16.44
C MET A 155 8.44 4.41 17.91
N THR A 156 7.34 4.11 18.62
CA THR A 156 7.10 4.62 19.99
C THR A 156 6.91 3.54 21.05
N GLY A 157 6.84 2.26 20.65
CA GLY A 157 6.55 1.11 21.52
C GLY A 157 5.06 0.79 21.69
N SER A 158 4.15 1.71 21.35
CA SER A 158 2.70 1.49 21.44
C SER A 158 1.92 2.47 20.57
N ALA A 159 0.82 2.03 19.97
CA ALA A 159 -0.10 2.90 19.24
C ALA A 159 -1.33 3.26 20.10
N PRO A 160 -1.69 4.55 20.20
CA PRO A 160 -3.01 4.96 20.69
C PRO A 160 -4.13 4.43 19.79
N ASP A 161 -5.39 4.54 20.22
CA ASP A 161 -6.54 4.30 19.34
C ASP A 161 -6.81 5.52 18.43
N LEU A 162 -7.53 5.33 17.31
CA LEU A 162 -7.80 6.41 16.35
C LEU A 162 -8.54 7.58 17.03
N GLU A 163 -9.48 7.28 17.93
CA GLU A 163 -10.23 8.26 18.72
C GLU A 163 -9.34 9.05 19.66
N GLN A 164 -8.29 8.43 20.20
CA GLN A 164 -7.33 9.12 21.07
C GLN A 164 -6.50 10.11 20.25
N ILE A 165 -6.04 9.70 19.05
CA ILE A 165 -5.33 10.60 18.13
C ILE A 165 -6.25 11.74 17.68
N ALA A 166 -7.50 11.45 17.31
CA ALA A 166 -8.47 12.46 16.89
C ALA A 166 -8.70 13.55 17.96
N ARG A 167 -8.79 13.16 19.24
CA ARG A 167 -8.90 14.11 20.36
C ARG A 167 -7.70 15.06 20.46
N LEU A 168 -6.49 14.56 20.21
CA LEU A 168 -5.26 15.39 20.22
C LEU A 168 -5.23 16.39 19.06
N HIS A 169 -5.88 16.05 17.94
CA HIS A 169 -6.06 16.93 16.79
C HIS A 169 -7.31 17.81 16.86
N ARG A 170 -8.16 17.61 17.88
CA ARG A 170 -9.48 18.28 18.02
C ARG A 170 -10.41 18.02 16.83
N VAL A 171 -10.34 16.80 16.28
CA VAL A 171 -11.15 16.33 15.16
C VAL A 171 -12.18 15.31 15.67
N SER A 172 -13.36 15.28 15.05
CA SER A 172 -14.39 14.26 15.29
C SER A 172 -14.14 13.04 14.40
N VAL A 173 -14.40 11.86 14.94
CA VAL A 173 -14.30 10.56 14.25
C VAL A 173 -15.50 9.66 14.58
N GLY A 174 -16.65 10.28 14.83
CA GLY A 174 -17.87 9.62 15.28
C GLY A 174 -18.61 8.87 14.18
N THR A 175 -18.33 9.16 12.91
CA THR A 175 -18.87 8.45 11.75
C THR A 175 -17.76 7.77 10.96
N LEU A 176 -18.11 6.75 10.17
CA LEU A 176 -17.18 6.11 9.24
C LEU A 176 -16.55 7.10 8.24
N GLU A 177 -17.34 8.06 7.74
CA GLU A 177 -16.83 9.12 6.86
C GLU A 177 -15.76 9.97 7.55
N GLU A 178 -16.03 10.40 8.79
CA GLU A 178 -15.09 11.18 9.58
C GLU A 178 -13.80 10.41 9.86
N ARG A 179 -13.89 9.10 10.16
CA ARG A 179 -12.72 8.23 10.34
C ARG A 179 -11.89 8.12 9.07
N LEU A 180 -12.51 7.86 7.92
CA LEU A 180 -11.81 7.76 6.64
C LEU A 180 -11.08 9.06 6.28
N ASN A 181 -11.74 10.21 6.46
CA ASN A 181 -11.15 11.52 6.25
C ASN A 181 -9.96 11.74 7.19
N PHE A 182 -10.12 11.41 8.47
CA PHE A 182 -9.05 11.60 9.43
C PHE A 182 -7.85 10.68 9.18
N ILE A 183 -8.08 9.41 8.80
CA ILE A 183 -7.00 8.48 8.43
C ILE A 183 -6.22 9.01 7.22
N GLU A 184 -6.91 9.55 6.21
CA GLU A 184 -6.24 10.21 5.07
C GLU A 184 -5.39 11.40 5.54
N GLU A 185 -5.91 12.24 6.44
CA GLU A 185 -5.16 13.38 6.98
C GLU A 185 -3.91 12.95 7.75
N LEU A 186 -3.92 11.82 8.45
CA LEU A 186 -2.72 11.29 9.11
C LEU A 186 -1.63 10.93 8.09
N VAL A 187 -2.01 10.56 6.86
CA VAL A 187 -1.07 10.27 5.79
C VAL A 187 -0.49 11.58 5.24
N GLY A 188 0.80 11.79 5.51
CA GLY A 188 1.55 12.94 5.00
C GLY A 188 1.59 14.15 5.92
N ASN A 189 0.92 14.11 7.07
CA ASN A 189 1.03 15.12 8.11
C ASN A 189 1.77 14.60 9.36
N VAL A 190 2.14 15.54 10.23
CA VAL A 190 2.70 15.22 11.54
C VAL A 190 1.58 14.71 12.44
N VAL A 191 1.77 13.52 13.01
CA VAL A 191 0.84 12.88 13.92
C VAL A 191 1.16 13.31 15.35
N ARG A 192 0.19 13.93 16.01
CA ARG A 192 0.25 14.23 17.44
C ARG A 192 -0.09 12.98 18.25
N LEU A 193 0.81 12.61 19.14
CA LEU A 193 0.70 11.50 20.08
C LEU A 193 0.82 12.02 21.52
N PRO A 194 0.38 11.26 22.53
CA PRO A 194 0.54 11.67 23.93
C PRO A 194 1.99 11.94 24.33
N GLN A 195 2.95 11.25 23.69
CA GLN A 195 4.37 11.32 23.99
C GLN A 195 5.13 12.37 23.14
N GLY A 196 4.47 13.01 22.17
CA GLY A 196 5.10 13.97 21.27
C GLY A 196 4.53 13.95 19.86
N GLU A 197 5.28 14.50 18.91
CA GLU A 197 4.91 14.55 17.50
C GLU A 197 5.75 13.56 16.69
N LEU A 198 5.11 12.90 15.71
CA LEU A 198 5.71 11.86 14.89
C LEU A 198 5.40 12.13 13.41
N GLN A 199 6.44 12.12 12.57
CA GLN A 199 6.25 12.08 11.12
C GLN A 199 6.16 10.63 10.67
N LEU A 200 5.02 10.24 10.08
CA LEU A 200 4.90 8.91 9.48
C LEU A 200 5.83 8.79 8.26
N PRO A 201 6.49 7.63 8.06
CA PRO A 201 7.23 7.34 6.83
C PRO A 201 6.31 7.45 5.62
N SER A 202 6.85 7.84 4.46
CA SER A 202 6.02 8.01 3.27
C SER A 202 5.33 6.70 2.87
N ILE A 203 4.06 6.79 2.45
CA ILE A 203 3.32 5.68 1.81
C ILE A 203 4.03 5.17 0.55
N SER A 204 4.94 5.98 0.00
CA SER A 204 5.70 5.61 -1.18
C SER A 204 6.83 4.63 -0.90
N LEU A 205 7.20 4.41 0.35
CA LEU A 205 8.25 3.47 0.70
C LEU A 205 7.81 2.02 0.44
N PRO A 206 8.77 1.12 0.16
CA PRO A 206 8.53 -0.31 0.16
C PRO A 206 7.91 -0.76 1.49
N LEU A 207 6.89 -1.60 1.46
CA LEU A 207 6.22 -2.05 2.68
C LEU A 207 7.16 -2.81 3.60
N GLY A 208 8.12 -3.57 3.04
CA GLY A 208 9.16 -4.25 3.82
C GLY A 208 10.06 -3.31 4.63
N CYS A 209 10.16 -2.02 4.27
CA CYS A 209 10.86 -1.04 5.12
C CYS A 209 10.04 -0.61 6.34
N LEU A 210 8.72 -0.77 6.29
CA LEU A 210 7.79 -0.40 7.36
C LEU A 210 7.64 -1.54 8.38
N GLU A 211 7.95 -2.77 7.99
CA GLU A 211 7.78 -3.97 8.82
C GLU A 211 8.98 -4.31 9.73
N ASP A 212 10.22 -3.91 9.37
CA ASP A 212 11.49 -4.24 10.09
C ASP A 212 12.01 -3.19 11.10
#